data_AF-A0A957C325-F1
#
_entry.id   AF-A0A957C325-F1
#
_cell.length_a   1.000
_cell.length_b   1.000
_cell.length_c   1.000
_cell.angle_alpha   90.00
_cell.angle_beta   90.00
_cell.angle_gamma   90.00
#
_symmetry.space_group_name_H-M   'P 1'
#
loop_
_entity.id
_entity.type
_entity.pdbx_description
1 polymer ?
#
loop_
_entity_poly.entity_id
_entity_poly.type
_entity_poly.pdbx_seq_one_letter_code
_entity_poly.pdbx_strand_id
1 'polypeptide(L)'
;MKKHHFFATLGMLFIIVGLVVLMSPVDTAQDDVGATVPEPPEVLTGFYDMWVASPHADVTAEAFNHWNEDDPQEVPASCAQCHSTTGYQDYVGQDGSDVGSVESAQPIGQTVTCDACHSPAAIGLESVTFPSGAELANVGDATRCIVCHQGRESGLSVANDIADAGVTDMNEVNEELGFINIHYYAAAASLYGGEV
;
A
#
# COMPACT_ATOMS: atom_id res chain seq x y z
N MET A 1 47.13 -32.06 -45.22
CA MET A 1 47.14 -30.60 -44.96
C MET A 1 45.89 -29.87 -45.49
N LYS A 2 45.41 -30.10 -46.72
CA LYS A 2 44.25 -29.38 -47.29
C LYS A 2 42.89 -29.57 -46.56
N LYS A 3 42.61 -30.75 -45.99
CA LYS A 3 41.32 -31.00 -45.30
C LYS A 3 41.19 -30.27 -43.95
N HIS A 4 42.27 -30.16 -43.19
CA HIS A 4 42.25 -29.47 -41.88
C HIS A 4 42.10 -27.95 -42.02
N HIS A 5 42.65 -27.36 -43.09
CA HIS A 5 42.42 -25.93 -43.38
C HIS A 5 40.97 -25.65 -43.74
N PHE A 6 40.31 -26.54 -44.49
CA PHE A 6 38.90 -26.39 -44.86
C PHE A 6 37.97 -26.40 -43.63
N PHE A 7 38.19 -27.32 -42.68
CA PHE A 7 37.40 -27.37 -41.44
C PHE A 7 37.69 -26.19 -40.51
N ALA A 8 38.94 -25.73 -40.43
CA ALA A 8 39.30 -24.55 -39.64
C ALA A 8 38.65 -23.26 -40.20
N THR A 9 38.63 -23.10 -41.53
CA THR A 9 37.97 -21.95 -42.16
C THR A 9 36.46 -21.98 -41.98
N LEU A 10 35.83 -23.15 -42.06
CA LEU A 10 34.38 -23.28 -41.87
C LEU A 10 33.96 -23.01 -40.42
N GLY A 11 34.74 -23.51 -39.45
CA GLY A 11 34.50 -23.25 -38.03
C GLY A 11 34.66 -21.77 -37.66
N MET A 12 35.68 -21.11 -38.21
CA MET A 12 35.89 -19.67 -38.01
C MET A 12 34.78 -18.84 -38.65
N LEU A 13 34.27 -19.24 -39.82
CA LEU A 13 33.12 -18.58 -40.44
C LEU A 13 31.85 -18.73 -39.58
N PHE A 14 31.63 -19.92 -38.99
CA PHE A 14 30.50 -20.16 -38.10
C PHE A 14 30.55 -19.32 -36.83
N ILE A 15 31.74 -19.15 -36.24
CA ILE A 15 31.96 -18.31 -35.06
C ILE A 15 31.72 -16.84 -35.40
N ILE A 16 32.21 -16.38 -36.56
CA ILE A 16 31.99 -14.99 -37.01
C ILE A 16 30.51 -14.73 -37.27
N VAL A 17 29.80 -15.64 -37.93
CA VAL A 17 28.35 -15.51 -38.15
C VAL A 17 27.59 -15.52 -36.83
N GLY A 18 27.94 -16.40 -35.88
CA GLY A 18 27.34 -16.42 -34.55
C GLY A 18 27.57 -15.13 -33.76
N LEU A 19 28.78 -14.56 -33.81
CA LEU A 19 29.08 -13.27 -33.21
C LEU A 19 28.31 -12.12 -33.86
N VAL A 20 28.20 -12.11 -35.19
CA VAL A 20 27.40 -11.09 -35.91
C VAL A 20 25.92 -11.18 -35.53
N VAL A 21 25.37 -12.39 -35.37
CA VAL A 21 23.98 -12.58 -34.92
C VAL A 21 23.78 -12.13 -33.46
N LEU A 22 24.75 -12.36 -32.57
CA LEU A 22 24.70 -11.89 -31.18
C LEU A 22 24.91 -10.38 -31.03
N MET A 23 25.56 -9.75 -32.01
CA MET A 23 25.82 -8.30 -32.03
C MET A 23 24.75 -7.53 -32.82
N SER A 24 23.82 -8.21 -33.48
CA SER A 24 22.64 -7.57 -34.06
C SER A 24 21.79 -7.02 -32.92
N PRO A 25 21.32 -5.76 -33.02
CA PRO A 25 20.35 -5.23 -32.06
C PRO A 25 19.13 -6.16 -32.07
N VAL A 26 18.77 -6.67 -30.90
CA VAL A 26 17.46 -7.30 -30.70
C VAL A 26 16.48 -6.14 -30.68
N ASP A 27 15.82 -5.89 -31.81
CA ASP A 27 14.63 -5.03 -31.81
C ASP A 27 13.61 -5.71 -30.91
N THR A 28 13.48 -5.22 -29.68
CA THR A 28 12.37 -5.64 -28.83
C THR A 28 11.10 -5.03 -29.41
N ALA A 29 9.96 -5.70 -29.27
CA ALA A 29 8.67 -5.16 -29.72
C ALA A 29 8.26 -3.85 -28.98
N GLN A 30 9.10 -3.35 -28.06
CA GLN A 30 8.93 -2.10 -27.33
C GLN A 30 9.85 -0.97 -27.82
N ASP A 31 10.76 -1.22 -28.76
CA ASP A 31 11.66 -0.19 -29.31
C ASP A 31 10.97 0.64 -30.41
N ASP A 32 9.73 1.08 -30.19
CA ASP A 32 9.15 2.16 -30.98
C ASP A 32 9.82 3.48 -30.56
N VAL A 33 11.00 3.74 -31.13
CA VAL A 33 11.74 5.01 -31.07
C VAL A 33 10.97 6.21 -31.66
N GLY A 34 9.74 5.99 -32.16
CA GLY A 34 8.82 7.03 -32.62
C GLY A 34 7.66 7.33 -31.65
N ALA A 35 7.42 6.52 -30.62
CA ALA A 35 6.40 6.80 -29.63
C ALA A 35 6.94 7.79 -28.59
N THR A 36 6.83 9.09 -28.87
CA THR A 36 6.92 10.08 -27.79
C THR A 36 5.77 9.80 -26.84
N VAL A 37 6.06 9.44 -25.59
CA VAL A 37 5.05 9.45 -24.53
C VAL A 37 4.46 10.86 -24.55
N PRO A 38 3.19 11.03 -24.98
CA PRO A 38 2.59 12.35 -25.00
C PRO A 38 2.66 12.89 -23.57
N GLU A 39 2.91 14.20 -23.41
CA GLU A 39 2.80 14.79 -22.08
C GLU A 39 1.44 14.37 -21.49
N PRO A 40 1.41 13.94 -20.21
CA PRO A 40 0.16 13.54 -19.60
C PRO A 40 -0.86 14.65 -19.82
N PRO A 41 -2.09 14.33 -20.24
CA PRO A 41 -3.12 15.36 -20.36
C PRO A 41 -3.16 16.19 -19.06
N GLU A 42 -3.38 17.50 -19.19
CA GLU A 42 -3.37 18.48 -18.08
C GLU A 42 -4.24 18.04 -16.87
N VAL A 43 -5.24 17.21 -17.13
CA VAL A 43 -6.09 16.56 -16.12
C VAL A 43 -5.28 15.62 -15.20
N LEU A 44 -4.36 14.80 -15.72
CA LEU A 44 -3.54 13.89 -14.93
C LEU A 44 -2.44 14.62 -14.15
N THR A 45 -1.82 15.65 -14.73
CA THR A 45 -0.87 16.49 -13.99
C THR A 45 -1.56 17.24 -12.86
N GLY A 46 -2.79 17.73 -13.07
CA GLY A 46 -3.59 18.35 -12.02
C GLY A 46 -3.85 17.43 -10.82
N PHE A 47 -4.17 16.15 -11.05
CA PHE A 47 -4.35 15.18 -9.96
C PHE A 47 -3.04 14.88 -9.23
N TYR A 48 -1.94 14.74 -9.97
CA TYR A 48 -0.61 14.57 -9.39
C TYR A 48 -0.23 15.76 -8.50
N ASP A 49 -0.41 16.99 -8.98
CA ASP A 49 -0.08 18.20 -8.23
C ASP A 49 -0.94 18.34 -6.96
N MET A 50 -2.23 17.99 -7.04
CA MET A 50 -3.11 17.93 -5.86
C MET A 50 -2.64 16.89 -4.85
N TRP A 51 -2.19 15.72 -5.30
CA TRP A 51 -1.62 14.70 -4.41
C TRP A 51 -0.33 15.19 -3.77
N VAL A 52 0.60 15.76 -4.55
CA VAL A 52 1.86 16.34 -4.04
C VAL A 52 1.60 17.43 -2.99
N ALA A 53 0.56 18.24 -3.18
CA ALA A 53 0.17 19.29 -2.24
C ALA A 53 -0.64 18.76 -1.03
N SER A 54 -1.00 17.48 -1.00
CA SER A 54 -1.82 16.90 0.05
C SER A 54 -0.97 16.38 1.23
N PRO A 55 -1.58 16.22 2.42
CA PRO A 55 -0.91 15.57 3.55
C PRO A 55 -0.43 14.14 3.27
N HIS A 56 -1.03 13.42 2.31
CA HIS A 56 -0.58 12.07 1.95
C HIS A 56 0.79 12.03 1.28
N ALA A 57 1.24 13.14 0.70
CA ALA A 57 2.56 13.26 0.07
C ALA A 57 3.57 14.01 0.96
N ASP A 58 3.18 14.46 2.15
CA ASP A 58 4.05 15.20 3.06
C ASP A 58 5.08 14.29 3.71
N VAL A 59 6.23 14.15 3.06
CA VAL A 59 7.38 13.37 3.55
C VAL A 59 7.97 13.87 4.86
N THR A 60 7.55 15.05 5.35
CA THR A 60 8.00 15.61 6.63
C THR A 60 6.99 15.42 7.76
N ALA A 61 5.78 14.94 7.45
CA ALA A 61 4.73 14.77 8.44
C ALA A 61 5.08 13.68 9.47
N GLU A 62 4.71 13.93 10.73
CA GLU A 62 4.86 12.99 11.83
C GLU A 62 4.24 11.62 11.51
N ALA A 63 3.11 11.62 10.79
CA ALA A 63 2.42 10.41 10.37
C ALA A 63 3.33 9.42 9.61
N PHE A 64 4.39 9.88 8.94
CA PHE A 64 5.29 9.00 8.18
C PHE A 64 6.68 8.90 8.78
N ASN A 65 6.98 9.71 9.80
CA ASN A 65 8.32 9.86 10.36
C ASN A 65 8.42 9.47 11.84
N HIS A 66 7.31 9.12 12.49
CA HIS A 66 7.26 8.77 13.91
C HIS A 66 8.34 7.77 14.32
N TRP A 67 8.54 6.72 13.50
CA TRP A 67 9.44 5.61 13.78
C TRP A 67 10.88 5.81 13.27
N ASN A 68 11.22 6.99 12.74
CA ASN A 68 12.55 7.22 12.16
C ASN A 68 13.67 7.18 13.20
N GLU A 69 13.36 7.41 14.47
CA GLU A 69 14.34 7.39 15.57
C GLU A 69 14.27 6.11 16.42
N ASP A 70 13.38 5.17 16.06
CA ASP A 70 13.20 3.90 16.77
C ASP A 70 14.29 2.87 16.41
N ASP A 71 14.38 1.79 17.20
CA ASP A 71 15.26 0.65 16.94
C ASP A 71 14.46 -0.67 17.10
N PRO A 72 14.15 -1.40 16.01
CA PRO A 72 14.51 -1.10 14.62
C PRO A 72 13.74 0.10 14.03
N GLN A 73 14.34 0.74 13.00
CA GLN A 73 13.74 1.83 12.23
C GLN A 73 12.74 1.28 11.19
N GLU A 74 11.53 0.96 11.64
CA GLU A 74 10.47 0.39 10.82
C GLU A 74 9.10 0.88 11.26
N VAL A 75 8.14 0.94 10.34
CA VAL A 75 6.74 1.18 10.68
C VAL A 75 6.14 -0.15 11.15
N PRO A 76 5.71 -0.30 12.42
CA PRO A 76 5.16 -1.55 12.92
C PRO A 76 3.91 -1.97 12.14
N ALA A 77 3.67 -3.28 12.03
CA ALA A 77 2.54 -3.84 11.29
C ALA A 77 1.19 -3.19 11.66
N SER A 78 0.95 -2.93 12.95
CA SER A 78 -0.28 -2.31 13.45
C SER A 78 -0.47 -0.83 13.08
N CYS A 79 0.53 -0.22 12.47
CA CYS A 79 0.53 1.17 12.01
C CYS A 79 0.71 1.26 10.49
N ALA A 80 1.38 0.29 9.89
CA ALA A 80 1.81 0.33 8.50
C ALA A 80 0.66 0.34 7.50
N GLN A 81 -0.53 -0.18 7.84
CA GLN A 81 -1.74 -0.11 7.02
C GLN A 81 -2.03 1.31 6.51
N CYS A 82 -1.83 2.32 7.37
CA CYS A 82 -2.15 3.72 7.06
C CYS A 82 -0.90 4.58 6.85
N HIS A 83 0.23 4.16 7.42
CA HIS A 83 1.44 4.96 7.52
C HIS A 83 2.56 4.50 6.56
N SER A 84 2.22 3.66 5.58
CA SER A 84 3.13 3.24 4.51
C SER A 84 2.36 2.78 3.27
N THR A 85 2.91 2.99 2.07
CA THR A 85 2.32 2.44 0.84
C THR A 85 2.34 0.91 0.85
N THR A 86 3.47 0.31 1.24
CA THR A 86 3.59 -1.15 1.23
C THR A 86 2.70 -1.81 2.28
N GLY A 87 2.49 -1.20 3.44
CA GLY A 87 1.56 -1.72 4.45
C GLY A 87 0.09 -1.61 4.02
N TYR A 88 -0.29 -0.56 3.28
CA TYR A 88 -1.61 -0.53 2.65
C TYR A 88 -1.76 -1.66 1.62
N GLN A 89 -0.72 -1.90 0.80
CA GLN A 89 -0.71 -2.96 -0.21
C GLN A 89 -0.79 -4.36 0.40
N ASP A 90 -0.08 -4.59 1.51
CA ASP A 90 -0.16 -5.80 2.35
C ASP A 90 -1.62 -5.99 2.81
N TYR A 91 -2.21 -4.97 3.45
CA TYR A 91 -3.60 -5.01 3.95
C TYR A 91 -4.63 -5.38 2.89
N VAL A 92 -4.50 -4.86 1.68
CA VAL A 92 -5.45 -5.16 0.58
C VAL A 92 -5.08 -6.42 -0.20
N GLY A 93 -4.00 -7.11 0.15
CA GLY A 93 -3.49 -8.32 -0.52
C GLY A 93 -2.89 -8.06 -1.90
N GLN A 94 -2.44 -6.83 -2.18
CA GLN A 94 -1.84 -6.46 -3.46
C GLN A 94 -0.47 -7.13 -3.70
N ASP A 95 0.27 -7.41 -2.64
CA ASP A 95 1.55 -8.11 -2.67
C ASP A 95 1.41 -9.64 -2.59
N GLY A 96 0.18 -10.14 -2.48
CA GLY A 96 -0.16 -11.55 -2.32
C GLY A 96 -0.38 -11.99 -0.87
N SER A 97 -0.34 -11.06 0.09
CA SER A 97 -0.68 -11.30 1.50
C SER A 97 -2.18 -11.53 1.70
N ASP A 98 -2.54 -11.99 2.91
CA ASP A 98 -3.93 -12.16 3.30
C ASP A 98 -4.63 -10.79 3.43
N VAL A 99 -5.87 -10.69 2.97
CA VAL A 99 -6.62 -9.43 3.01
C VAL A 99 -7.13 -9.15 4.42
N GLY A 100 -7.00 -7.90 4.86
CA GLY A 100 -7.57 -7.40 6.11
C GLY A 100 -6.58 -7.33 7.27
N SER A 101 -5.32 -7.65 7.04
CA SER A 101 -4.24 -7.53 8.03
C SER A 101 -2.93 -7.15 7.36
N VAL A 102 -2.03 -6.54 8.14
CA VAL A 102 -0.65 -6.29 7.71
C VAL A 102 0.22 -7.30 8.44
N GLU A 103 0.94 -8.13 7.69
CA GLU A 103 1.59 -9.31 8.25
C GLU A 103 2.97 -9.01 8.84
N SER A 104 3.58 -7.89 8.45
CA SER A 104 4.93 -7.51 8.91
C SER A 104 5.15 -6.01 9.02
N ALA A 105 6.17 -5.63 9.79
CA ALA A 105 6.63 -4.25 9.81
C ALA A 105 7.14 -3.83 8.43
N GLN A 106 6.95 -2.55 8.11
CA GLN A 106 7.23 -2.01 6.78
C GLN A 106 8.39 -0.99 6.84
N PRO A 107 9.15 -0.81 5.75
CA PRO A 107 10.25 0.15 5.72
C PRO A 107 9.79 1.59 5.99
N ILE A 108 10.58 2.35 6.75
CA ILE A 108 10.43 3.81 6.87
C ILE A 108 10.74 4.54 5.55
N GLY A 109 10.52 5.86 5.52
CA GLY A 109 10.82 6.69 4.35
C GLY A 109 9.77 6.59 3.24
N GLN A 110 8.58 6.09 3.58
CA GLN A 110 7.43 5.98 2.69
C GLN A 110 6.34 6.96 3.11
N THR A 111 5.53 7.37 2.14
CA THR A 111 4.24 8.04 2.37
C THR A 111 3.11 7.22 1.73
N VAL A 112 1.91 7.77 1.60
CA VAL A 112 0.83 7.17 0.81
C VAL A 112 0.98 7.63 -0.64
N THR A 113 1.58 6.79 -1.48
CA THR A 113 1.82 7.09 -2.90
C THR A 113 0.64 6.67 -3.77
N CYS A 114 0.76 6.96 -5.08
CA CYS A 114 -0.23 6.58 -6.09
C CYS A 114 -0.62 5.09 -6.00
N ASP A 115 0.38 4.23 -5.77
CA ASP A 115 0.22 2.77 -5.83
C ASP A 115 -0.55 2.18 -4.64
N ALA A 116 -0.73 2.94 -3.56
CA ALA A 116 -1.62 2.53 -2.47
C ALA A 116 -3.07 2.46 -2.98
N CYS A 117 -3.53 3.52 -3.63
CA CYS A 117 -4.93 3.64 -4.09
C CYS A 117 -5.17 3.14 -5.52
N HIS A 118 -4.15 3.21 -6.38
CA HIS A 118 -4.20 2.83 -7.80
C HIS A 118 -3.53 1.48 -8.05
N SER A 119 -3.96 0.48 -7.28
CA SER A 119 -3.59 -0.92 -7.48
C SER A 119 -4.83 -1.75 -7.82
N PRO A 120 -4.70 -2.89 -8.55
CA PRO A 120 -5.83 -3.76 -8.84
C PRO A 120 -6.62 -4.17 -7.59
N ALA A 121 -5.94 -4.49 -6.50
CA ALA A 121 -6.60 -4.85 -5.24
C ALA A 121 -7.36 -3.67 -4.64
N ALA A 122 -6.73 -2.49 -4.55
CA ALA A 122 -7.38 -1.29 -3.98
C ALA A 122 -8.56 -0.79 -4.81
N ILE A 123 -8.48 -0.89 -6.14
CA ILE A 123 -9.57 -0.53 -7.07
C ILE A 123 -10.71 -1.55 -6.97
N GLY A 124 -10.39 -2.81 -6.68
CA GLY A 124 -11.36 -3.90 -6.53
C GLY A 124 -12.02 -4.00 -5.16
N LEU A 125 -11.70 -3.13 -4.20
CA LEU A 125 -12.31 -3.16 -2.87
C LEU A 125 -13.80 -2.81 -2.92
N GLU A 126 -14.65 -3.73 -2.48
CA GLU A 126 -16.11 -3.57 -2.46
C GLU A 126 -16.67 -3.22 -1.06
N SER A 127 -15.93 -3.59 -0.01
CA SER A 127 -16.30 -3.36 1.39
C SER A 127 -15.08 -3.10 2.27
N VAL A 128 -15.34 -2.61 3.48
CA VAL A 128 -14.35 -2.49 4.56
C VAL A 128 -14.94 -3.00 5.87
N THR A 129 -14.16 -3.78 6.62
CA THR A 129 -14.52 -4.27 7.94
C THR A 129 -14.05 -3.31 9.02
N PHE A 130 -14.99 -2.82 9.82
CA PHE A 130 -14.73 -1.92 10.93
C PHE A 130 -14.25 -2.68 12.18
N PRO A 131 -13.65 -1.99 13.17
CA PRO A 131 -13.22 -2.61 14.43
C PRO A 131 -14.33 -3.32 15.22
N SER A 132 -15.60 -2.99 14.95
CA SER A 132 -16.76 -3.70 15.51
C SER A 132 -17.02 -5.07 14.89
N GLY A 133 -16.34 -5.39 13.78
CA GLY A 133 -16.64 -6.52 12.91
C GLY A 133 -17.76 -6.25 11.90
N ALA A 134 -18.41 -5.08 11.93
CA ALA A 134 -19.39 -4.69 10.92
C ALA A 134 -18.70 -4.43 9.57
N GLU A 135 -19.32 -4.90 8.49
CA GLU A 135 -18.86 -4.61 7.13
C GLU A 135 -19.66 -3.46 6.52
N LEU A 136 -18.95 -2.45 6.04
CA LEU A 136 -19.51 -1.36 5.25
C LEU A 136 -19.22 -1.61 3.77
N ALA A 137 -20.27 -1.74 2.97
CA ALA A 137 -20.18 -1.96 1.52
C ALA A 137 -20.95 -0.88 0.74
N ASN A 138 -20.80 -0.87 -0.59
CA ASN A 138 -21.52 0.02 -1.50
C ASN A 138 -21.24 1.52 -1.32
N VAL A 139 -20.04 1.88 -0.83
CA VAL A 139 -19.56 3.27 -0.69
C VAL A 139 -18.66 3.72 -1.85
N GLY A 140 -18.53 2.88 -2.88
CA GLY A 140 -17.83 3.18 -4.13
C GLY A 140 -16.36 3.47 -3.91
N ASP A 141 -15.84 4.50 -4.58
CA ASP A 141 -14.42 4.85 -4.53
C ASP A 141 -13.91 5.22 -3.13
N ALA A 142 -14.80 5.54 -2.19
CA ALA A 142 -14.44 5.86 -0.82
C ALA A 142 -13.96 4.64 -0.02
N THR A 143 -14.28 3.41 -0.46
CA THR A 143 -13.86 2.16 0.21
C THR A 143 -12.36 2.14 0.48
N ARG A 144 -11.54 2.52 -0.51
CA ARG A 144 -10.07 2.59 -0.39
C ARG A 144 -9.60 3.61 0.67
N CYS A 145 -10.35 4.69 0.85
CA CYS A 145 -10.02 5.74 1.83
C CYS A 145 -10.42 5.30 3.24
N ILE A 146 -11.53 4.57 3.35
CA ILE A 146 -12.10 4.12 4.63
C ILE A 146 -11.20 3.09 5.30
N VAL A 147 -10.47 2.29 4.53
CA VAL A 147 -9.41 1.40 5.06
C VAL A 147 -8.53 2.11 6.10
N CYS A 148 -8.15 3.36 5.87
CA CYS A 148 -7.36 4.14 6.82
C CYS A 148 -8.21 5.05 7.72
N HIS A 149 -9.27 5.64 7.17
CA HIS A 149 -10.09 6.64 7.86
C HIS A 149 -11.29 6.08 8.64
N GLN A 150 -11.32 4.76 8.89
CA GLN A 150 -12.37 4.12 9.69
C GLN A 150 -12.19 4.27 11.20
N GLY A 151 -10.98 4.59 11.66
CA GLY A 151 -10.61 4.49 13.08
C GLY A 151 -10.12 3.08 13.45
N ARG A 152 -9.78 2.87 14.71
CA ARG A 152 -9.17 1.61 15.19
C ARG A 152 -9.92 0.96 16.34
N GLU A 153 -10.94 1.62 16.87
CA GLU A 153 -11.74 1.14 17.99
C GLU A 153 -13.23 1.37 17.72
N SER A 154 -14.08 0.64 18.44
CA SER A 154 -15.53 0.74 18.33
C SER A 154 -16.19 0.81 19.70
N GLY A 155 -17.51 1.01 19.73
CA GLY A 155 -18.27 0.90 20.98
C GLY A 155 -18.15 -0.48 21.65
N LEU A 156 -17.86 -1.53 20.89
CA LEU A 156 -17.61 -2.87 21.45
C LEU A 156 -16.34 -2.91 22.30
N SER A 157 -15.30 -2.16 21.93
CA SER A 157 -14.06 -2.08 22.73
C SER A 157 -14.36 -1.57 24.14
N VAL A 158 -15.17 -0.50 24.24
CA VAL A 158 -15.61 0.07 25.53
C VAL A 158 -16.47 -0.94 26.30
N ALA A 159 -17.43 -1.59 25.63
CA ALA A 159 -18.30 -2.56 26.27
C ALA A 159 -17.52 -3.77 26.81
N ASN A 160 -16.51 -4.24 26.08
CA ASN A 160 -15.66 -5.35 26.47
C ASN A 160 -14.78 -4.96 27.68
N ASP A 161 -14.10 -3.81 27.65
CA ASP A 161 -13.29 -3.35 28.78
C ASP A 161 -14.11 -3.21 30.08
N ILE A 162 -15.34 -2.67 29.99
CA ILE A 162 -16.26 -2.58 31.14
C ILE A 162 -16.63 -3.97 31.67
N ALA A 163 -16.93 -4.91 30.77
CA ALA A 163 -17.31 -6.26 31.14
C ALA A 163 -16.14 -7.04 31.77
N ASP A 164 -14.94 -6.93 31.19
CA ASP A 164 -13.72 -7.58 31.66
C ASP A 164 -13.27 -7.04 33.02
N ALA A 165 -13.46 -5.74 33.26
CA ALA A 165 -13.23 -5.11 34.57
C ALA A 165 -14.31 -5.47 35.62
N GLY A 166 -15.37 -6.20 35.23
CA GLY A 166 -16.43 -6.63 36.14
C GLY A 166 -17.29 -5.49 36.72
N VAL A 167 -17.31 -4.33 36.07
CA VAL A 167 -18.07 -3.16 36.53
C VAL A 167 -19.55 -3.39 36.30
N THR A 168 -20.35 -3.28 37.36
CA THR A 168 -21.80 -3.54 37.30
C THR A 168 -22.66 -2.33 37.67
N ASP A 169 -22.11 -1.35 38.40
CA ASP A 169 -22.75 -0.06 38.64
C ASP A 169 -22.22 0.98 37.64
N MET A 170 -23.13 1.64 36.93
CA MET A 170 -22.79 2.68 35.95
C MET A 170 -22.11 3.92 36.57
N ASN A 171 -22.18 4.10 37.89
CA ASN A 171 -21.56 5.23 38.60
C ASN A 171 -20.29 4.84 39.36
N GLU A 172 -19.84 3.60 39.23
CA GLU A 172 -18.59 3.14 39.84
C GLU A 172 -17.39 3.72 39.07
N VAL A 173 -16.49 4.38 39.79
CA VAL A 173 -15.19 4.78 39.24
C VAL A 173 -14.27 3.57 39.36
N ASN A 174 -13.79 3.07 38.23
CA ASN A 174 -12.83 1.97 38.17
C ASN A 174 -11.49 2.47 37.59
N GLU A 175 -10.41 2.30 38.34
CA GLU A 175 -9.06 2.75 37.97
C GLU A 175 -8.40 1.91 36.87
N GLU A 176 -8.94 0.72 36.57
CA GLU A 176 -8.49 -0.17 35.49
C GLU A 176 -9.04 0.29 34.13
N LEU A 177 -10.12 1.08 34.10
CA LEU A 177 -10.68 1.63 32.87
C LEU A 177 -9.94 2.90 32.43
N GLY A 178 -9.47 2.88 31.18
CA GLY A 178 -8.74 4.00 30.57
C GLY A 178 -9.46 4.60 29.36
N PHE A 179 -8.88 5.67 28.81
CA PHE A 179 -9.33 6.20 27.52
C PHE A 179 -8.94 5.24 26.39
N ILE A 180 -9.94 4.77 25.65
CA ILE A 180 -9.76 3.99 24.43
C ILE A 180 -9.62 4.94 23.24
N ASN A 181 -8.44 4.97 22.64
CA ASN A 181 -8.14 5.87 21.53
C ASN A 181 -8.57 5.25 20.20
N ILE A 182 -9.63 5.79 19.59
CA ILE A 182 -10.14 5.38 18.27
C ILE A 182 -9.18 5.65 17.10
N HIS A 183 -8.02 6.27 17.36
CA HIS A 183 -7.08 6.79 16.38
C HIS A 183 -7.68 7.94 15.55
N TYR A 184 -6.89 8.99 15.34
CA TYR A 184 -7.39 10.30 14.91
C TYR A 184 -7.96 10.31 13.48
N TYR A 185 -8.78 11.32 13.17
CA TYR A 185 -9.41 11.52 11.84
C TYR A 185 -10.21 10.31 11.31
N ALA A 186 -10.93 9.62 12.20
CA ALA A 186 -11.88 8.54 11.90
C ALA A 186 -13.17 9.07 11.24
N ALA A 187 -13.04 9.64 10.05
CA ALA A 187 -14.14 10.25 9.30
C ALA A 187 -15.26 9.23 8.98
N ALA A 188 -14.90 7.98 8.68
CA ALA A 188 -15.90 6.97 8.33
C ALA A 188 -16.70 6.54 9.55
N ALA A 189 -16.08 6.32 10.72
CA ALA A 189 -16.82 6.06 11.96
C ALA A 189 -17.68 7.26 12.38
N SER A 190 -17.25 8.48 12.08
CA SER A 190 -18.07 9.68 12.35
C SER A 190 -19.31 9.75 11.46
N LEU A 191 -19.20 9.31 10.21
CA LEU A 191 -20.29 9.32 9.23
C LEU A 191 -21.25 8.13 9.39
N TYR A 192 -20.70 6.94 9.64
CA TYR A 192 -21.41 5.66 9.62
C TYR A 192 -21.54 5.00 11.00
N GLY A 193 -21.16 5.65 12.10
CA GLY A 193 -21.09 5.02 13.44
C GLY A 193 -22.41 4.51 14.02
N GLY A 194 -23.54 4.70 13.33
CA GLY A 194 -24.81 4.01 13.64
C GLY A 194 -24.98 2.66 12.93
N GLU A 195 -24.18 2.40 11.88
CA GLU A 195 -24.17 1.19 11.07
C GLU A 195 -22.93 0.32 11.31
N VAL A 196 -21.84 0.90 11.83
CA VAL A 196 -20.52 0.26 12.00
C VAL A 196 -19.96 0.35 13.41
#